data_AF-W5XPK6-F1
#
_entry.id   AF-W5XPK6-F1
#
_cell.length_a   1.000
_cell.length_b   1.000
_cell.length_c   1.000
_cell.angle_alpha   90.00
_cell.angle_beta   90.00
_cell.angle_gamma   90.00
#
_symmetry.space_group_name_H-M   'P 1'
#
loop_
_entity.id
_entity.type
_entity.pdbx_description
1 polymer ?
#
loop_
_entity_poly.entity_id
_entity_poly.type
_entity_poly.pdbx_seq_one_letter_code
_entity_poly.pdbx_strand_id
1 'polypeptide(L)' 'PCETSVCLDLQDHYLASGNTSVAPCTDFFSFACGRAKETNNSFQELATKNKNRLRRIL' A
#
# COMPACT_ATOMS: atom_id res chain seq x y z
N PRO A 1 10.64 8.54 17.41
CA PRO A 1 10.07 7.70 16.32
C PRO A 1 10.16 6.22 16.71
N CYS A 2 9.34 5.36 16.09
CA CYS A 2 9.49 3.91 16.22
C CYS A 2 10.50 3.41 15.17
N GLU A 3 11.47 2.59 15.58
CA GLU A 3 12.57 2.11 14.71
C GLU A 3 12.62 0.58 14.60
N THR A 4 11.59 -0.12 15.07
CA THR A 4 11.49 -1.56 14.82
C THR A 4 11.33 -1.81 13.31
N SER A 5 11.78 -2.96 12.83
CA SER A 5 11.66 -3.32 11.41
C SER A 5 10.21 -3.19 10.91
N VAL A 6 9.24 -3.61 11.72
CA VAL A 6 7.81 -3.50 11.40
C VAL A 6 7.38 -2.04 11.21
N CYS A 7 7.87 -1.12 12.04
CA CYS A 7 7.55 0.29 11.91
C CYS A 7 8.14 0.89 10.63
N LEU A 8 9.37 0.50 10.28
CA LEU A 8 10.03 0.95 9.06
C LEU A 8 9.31 0.41 7.81
N ASP A 9 8.98 -0.88 7.79
CA ASP A 9 8.23 -1.51 6.69
C ASP A 9 6.86 -0.83 6.47
N LEU A 10 6.17 -0.49 7.55
CA LEU A 10 4.88 0.21 7.49
C LEU A 10 5.03 1.64 6.96
N GLN A 11 6.08 2.36 7.37
CA GLN A 11 6.37 3.69 6.86
C GLN A 11 6.65 3.66 5.36
N ASP A 12 7.52 2.75 4.90
CA ASP A 12 7.87 2.63 3.49
C ASP A 12 6.64 2.29 2.63
N HIS A 13 5.79 1.38 3.11
CA HIS A 13 4.56 1.02 2.43
C HIS A 13 3.59 2.21 2.33
N TYR A 14 3.45 2.99 3.40
CA TYR A 14 2.62 4.20 3.40
C TYR A 14 3.14 5.24 2.40
N LEU A 15 4.46 5.51 2.41
CA LEU A 15 5.10 6.47 1.52
C LEU A 15 5.01 6.06 0.04
N ALA A 16 5.07 4.76 -0.25
CA ALA A 16 4.93 4.23 -1.60
C ALA A 16 3.50 4.34 -2.15
N SER A 17 2.49 4.33 -1.28
CA SER A 17 1.08 4.36 -1.66
C SER A 17 0.58 5.77 -2.01
N GLY A 18 1.10 6.78 -1.33
CA GLY A 18 0.60 8.15 -1.40
C GLY A 18 1.18 9.03 -2.50
N ASN A 19 0.38 9.98 -3.00
CA ASN A 19 0.85 11.07 -3.85
C ASN A 19 0.99 12.37 -3.05
N THR A 20 2.19 12.62 -2.53
CA THR A 20 2.51 13.82 -1.74
C THR A 20 2.43 15.14 -2.51
N SER A 21 2.19 15.09 -3.83
CA SER A 21 1.93 16.30 -4.65
C SER A 21 0.49 16.81 -4.49
N VAL A 22 -0.40 16.01 -3.91
CA VAL A 22 -1.81 16.36 -3.67
C VAL A 22 -2.00 16.79 -2.22
N ALA A 23 -2.72 17.88 -1.98
CA ALA A 23 -3.02 18.32 -0.62
C ALA A 23 -4.05 17.37 0.03
N PRO A 24 -3.80 16.86 1.25
CA PRO A 24 -4.70 15.92 1.92
C PRO A 24 -6.08 16.52 2.23
N CYS A 25 -6.16 17.84 2.43
CA CYS A 25 -7.43 18.53 2.68
C CYS A 25 -8.28 18.76 1.42
N THR A 26 -7.69 18.59 0.23
CA THR A 26 -8.38 18.75 -1.05
C THR A 26 -8.83 17.39 -1.59
N ASP A 27 -7.94 16.41 -1.56
CA ASP A 27 -8.25 15.03 -1.95
C ASP A 27 -7.37 14.07 -1.14
N PHE A 28 -7.91 13.63 -0.01
CA PHE A 28 -7.23 12.71 0.90
C PHE A 28 -6.99 11.34 0.24
N PHE A 29 -7.89 10.90 -0.64
CA PHE A 29 -7.75 9.62 -1.32
C PHE A 29 -6.53 9.64 -2.25
N SER A 30 -6.42 10.66 -3.11
CA SER A 30 -5.25 10.79 -3.99
C SER A 30 -3.96 11.04 -3.21
N PHE A 31 -4.02 11.79 -2.11
CA PHE A 31 -2.86 11.96 -1.23
C PHE A 31 -2.38 10.62 -0.64
N ALA A 32 -3.28 9.78 -0.14
CA ALA A 32 -2.92 8.53 0.55
C ALA A 32 -2.71 7.32 -0.37
N CYS A 33 -3.40 7.28 -1.52
CA CYS A 33 -3.48 6.11 -2.40
C CYS A 33 -3.10 6.41 -3.86
N GLY A 34 -2.86 7.67 -4.23
CA GLY A 34 -2.76 8.11 -5.61
C GLY A 34 -1.46 7.74 -6.34
N ARG A 35 -0.48 7.11 -5.68
CA ARG A 35 0.75 6.60 -6.32
C ARG A 35 0.76 5.10 -6.54
N ALA A 36 -0.24 4.35 -6.07
CA ALA A 36 -0.46 2.99 -6.50
C ALA A 36 -0.74 3.01 -8.02
N LYS A 37 0.32 2.89 -8.82
CA LYS A 37 0.27 2.97 -10.28
C LYS A 37 -0.68 1.89 -10.81
N GLU A 38 -1.89 2.33 -11.13
CA GLU A 38 -2.79 1.81 -12.16
C GLU A 38 -3.17 0.32 -12.19
N THR A 39 -2.77 -0.56 -11.27
CA THR A 39 -3.04 -1.99 -11.50
C THR A 39 -3.76 -2.77 -10.42
N ASN A 40 -3.77 -2.41 -9.14
CA ASN A 40 -4.63 -3.08 -8.15
C ASN A 40 -4.77 -2.27 -6.86
N ASN A 41 -5.96 -2.24 -6.25
CA ASN A 41 -6.11 -1.76 -4.87
C ASN A 41 -5.52 -2.78 -3.87
N SER A 42 -5.32 -2.36 -2.62
CA SER A 42 -4.73 -3.20 -1.57
C SER A 42 -5.47 -4.54 -1.36
N PHE A 43 -6.78 -4.56 -1.57
CA PHE A 43 -7.58 -5.79 -1.48
C PHE A 43 -7.28 -6.76 -2.62
N GLN A 44 -7.13 -6.26 -3.85
CA GLN A 44 -6.78 -7.08 -5.01
C GLN A 44 -5.35 -7.65 -4.90
N GLU A 45 -4.40 -6.85 -4.41
CA GLU A 45 -3.05 -7.34 -4.12
C GLU A 45 -3.07 -8.44 -3.05
N LEU A 46 -3.81 -8.23 -1.96
CA LEU A 46 -3.96 -9.20 -0.89
C LEU A 46 -4.63 -10.49 -1.38
N ALA A 47 -5.68 -10.38 -2.18
CA ALA A 47 -6.36 -11.53 -2.78
C ALA A 47 -5.40 -12.34 -3.67
N THR A 48 -4.60 -11.66 -4.50
CA THR A 48 -3.59 -12.30 -5.36
C THR A 48 -2.53 -13.02 -4.54
N LYS A 49 -2.02 -12.37 -3.48
CA LYS A 49 -1.04 -12.96 -2.56
C LYS A 49 -1.58 -14.20 -1.87
N ASN A 50 -2.83 -14.16 -1.40
CA ASN A 50 -3.49 -15.29 -0.75
C ASN A 50 -3.71 -16.44 -1.74
N LYS A 51 -4.18 -16.16 -2.96
CA LYS A 51 -4.34 -17.16 -4.03
C LYS A 51 -3.01 -17.84 -4.36
N ASN A 52 -1.92 -17.08 -4.46
CA ASN A 52 -0.59 -17.63 -4.73
C ASN A 52 -0.05 -18.49 -3.57
N ARG A 53 -0.37 -18.14 -2.32
CA ARG A 53 -0.04 -18.97 -1.16
C ARG A 53 -0.79 -20.30 -1.18
N LEU A 54 -2.10 -20.27 -1.45
CA LEU A 54 -2.93 -21.48 -1.55
C LEU A 54 -2.40 -22.44 -2.63
N ARG A 55 -2.01 -21.92 -3.80
CA ARG A 55 -1.41 -22.70 -4.90
C ARG A 55 -0.07 -23.37 -4.58
N ARG A 56 0.62 -22.97 -3.52
CA ARG A 56 1.88 -23.62 -3.08
C ARG A 56 1.65 -24.73 -2.08
N ILE A 57 0.46 -24.78 -1.48
CA ILE A 57 0.07 -25.74 -0.45
C ILE A 57 -0.73 -26.89 -1.06
N LEU A 58 -1.62 -26.55 -2.00
CA LEU A 58 -2.40 -27.50 -2.80
C LEU A 58 -1.55 -28.02 -3.97
#